data_AF-A0A7X2M257-F1
#
_entry.id   AF-A0A7X2M257-F1
#
_cell.length_a   1.000
_cell.length_b   1.000
_cell.length_c   1.000
_cell.angle_alpha   90.00
_cell.angle_beta   90.00
_cell.angle_gamma   90.00
#
_symmetry.space_group_name_H-M   'P 1'
#
loop_
_entity.id
_entity.type
_entity.pdbx_description
1 polymer ?
#
loop_
_entity_poly.entity_id
_entity_poly.type
_entity_poly.pdbx_seq_one_letter_code
_entity_poly.pdbx_strand_id
1 'polypeptide(L)'
;MNYFPIIRGKQFDLAAVSELATHQQLPATVTPILEPVKDIPGVSKATRAFSRAQHAAYVIQNPQVGTYRLLATPRHLPNISGTVQQARIFDAQPAPLIIATTAAQAKLLPRRQLALVPDEARVRQLALPHAVYLNDHFTVYPHTSDYGLLQDEFYQYPPLMLPGIGFADYPLATADYFEHGYPQRALAIHLVYPAADGSLRLHHFVSVNNDDFTNPQAKFFEILVQLAAWLPHHPDAQTLGTKALMAAAAQHHFPGLGVVRKFQLMHHLEMIGRWLASTATT
;
A
#
# COMPACT_ATOMS: atom_id res chain seq x y z
N MET A 1 -6.27 11.81 -11.54
CA MET A 1 -5.12 10.96 -11.16
C MET A 1 -5.63 9.84 -10.27
N ASN A 2 -5.14 8.61 -10.42
CA ASN A 2 -5.55 7.45 -9.61
C ASN A 2 -4.33 6.75 -9.00
N TYR A 3 -4.53 6.05 -7.89
CA TYR A 3 -3.49 5.29 -7.20
C TYR A 3 -3.76 3.79 -7.28
N PHE A 4 -2.75 3.02 -7.70
CA PHE A 4 -2.85 1.57 -7.91
C PHE A 4 -1.84 0.82 -7.03
N PRO A 5 -2.06 0.76 -5.71
CA PRO A 5 -1.12 0.12 -4.79
C PRO A 5 -1.01 -1.38 -5.08
N ILE A 6 0.22 -1.89 -5.21
CA ILE A 6 0.47 -3.32 -5.30
C ILE A 6 0.58 -3.90 -3.89
N ILE A 7 -0.43 -4.67 -3.51
CA ILE A 7 -0.55 -5.24 -2.17
C ILE A 7 -0.19 -6.72 -2.25
N ARG A 8 1.00 -7.04 -1.75
CA ARG A 8 1.42 -8.43 -1.54
C ARG A 8 0.48 -9.05 -0.52
N GLY A 9 -0.27 -10.06 -0.91
CA GLY A 9 -1.42 -10.64 -0.19
C GLY A 9 -1.05 -11.40 1.09
N LYS A 10 -0.38 -10.73 2.03
CA LYS A 10 -0.13 -11.20 3.38
C LYS A 10 -1.40 -11.01 4.23
N GLN A 11 -1.52 -11.79 5.29
CA GLN A 11 -2.72 -11.86 6.12
C GLN A 11 -3.23 -10.48 6.58
N PHE A 12 -2.35 -9.64 7.12
CA PHE A 12 -2.75 -8.35 7.70
C PHE A 12 -2.99 -7.26 6.66
N ASP A 13 -2.27 -7.30 5.54
CA ASP A 13 -2.52 -6.38 4.42
C ASP A 13 -3.87 -6.70 3.75
N LEU A 14 -4.17 -7.99 3.57
CA LEU A 14 -5.48 -8.46 3.10
C LEU A 14 -6.61 -8.09 4.07
N ALA A 15 -6.34 -8.15 5.39
CA ALA A 15 -7.31 -7.73 6.40
C ALA A 15 -7.58 -6.22 6.33
N ALA A 16 -6.56 -5.39 6.12
CA ALA A 16 -6.69 -3.93 6.00
C ALA A 16 -7.61 -3.54 4.84
N VAL A 17 -7.33 -4.06 3.64
CA VAL A 17 -8.14 -3.74 2.46
C VAL A 17 -9.55 -4.32 2.54
N SER A 18 -9.71 -5.51 3.14
CA SER A 18 -11.03 -6.09 3.37
C SER A 18 -11.87 -5.20 4.28
N GLU A 19 -11.25 -4.65 5.32
CA GLU A 19 -11.92 -3.78 6.29
C GLU A 19 -12.32 -2.45 5.66
N LEU A 20 -11.37 -1.77 5.00
CA LEU A 20 -11.66 -0.52 4.29
C LEU A 20 -12.79 -0.69 3.26
N ALA A 21 -12.76 -1.76 2.47
CA ALA A 21 -13.81 -2.04 1.50
C ALA A 21 -15.16 -2.32 2.17
N THR A 22 -15.17 -3.11 3.25
CA THR A 22 -16.40 -3.45 3.99
C THR A 22 -17.04 -2.22 4.63
N HIS A 23 -16.23 -1.31 5.16
CA HIS A 23 -16.70 -0.05 5.74
C HIS A 23 -16.88 1.08 4.72
N GLN A 24 -16.70 0.81 3.42
CA GLN A 24 -16.78 1.80 2.34
C GLN A 24 -15.88 3.03 2.60
N GLN A 25 -14.71 2.81 3.20
CA GLN A 25 -13.71 3.84 3.49
C GLN A 25 -12.52 3.81 2.53
N LEU A 26 -12.46 2.82 1.63
CA LEU A 26 -11.47 2.83 0.55
C LEU A 26 -11.91 3.87 -0.50
N PRO A 27 -11.16 4.95 -0.77
CA PRO A 27 -11.60 5.97 -1.71
C PRO A 27 -11.58 5.46 -3.16
N ALA A 28 -12.51 5.94 -4.00
CA ALA A 28 -12.65 5.50 -5.40
C ALA A 28 -11.42 5.81 -6.28
N THR A 29 -10.59 6.77 -5.87
CA THR A 29 -9.30 7.09 -6.50
C THR A 29 -8.22 6.04 -6.24
N VAL A 30 -8.47 5.08 -5.35
CA VAL A 30 -7.56 3.98 -5.01
C VAL A 30 -8.07 2.67 -5.59
N THR A 31 -7.34 2.07 -6.50
CA THR A 31 -7.65 0.78 -7.14
C THR A 31 -6.60 -0.26 -6.77
N PRO A 32 -6.81 -1.06 -5.71
CA PRO A 32 -5.80 -2.02 -5.26
C PRO A 32 -5.50 -3.10 -6.29
N ILE A 33 -4.22 -3.47 -6.39
CA ILE A 33 -3.75 -4.63 -7.16
C ILE A 33 -3.25 -5.67 -6.16
N LEU A 34 -4.02 -6.75 -5.98
CA LEU A 34 -3.64 -7.82 -5.06
C LEU A 34 -2.72 -8.83 -5.76
N GLU A 35 -1.58 -9.12 -5.15
CA GLU A 35 -0.75 -10.27 -5.54
C GLU A 35 -0.89 -11.38 -4.50
N PRO A 36 -1.52 -12.53 -4.82
CA PRO A 36 -1.56 -13.65 -3.90
C PRO A 36 -0.14 -14.17 -3.64
N VAL A 37 0.32 -14.15 -2.39
CA VAL A 37 1.65 -14.65 -1.99
C VAL A 37 1.58 -15.91 -1.14
N LYS A 38 0.43 -16.19 -0.52
CA LYS A 38 0.15 -17.39 0.29
C LYS A 38 -1.23 -17.94 -0.01
N ASP A 39 -1.39 -19.26 0.04
CA ASP A 39 -2.71 -19.92 -0.05
C ASP A 39 -3.45 -19.82 1.27
N ILE A 40 -4.06 -18.66 1.50
CA ILE A 40 -4.83 -18.34 2.70
C ILE A 40 -6.21 -17.77 2.34
N PRO A 41 -7.24 -17.95 3.20
CA PRO A 41 -8.60 -17.47 2.91
C PRO A 41 -8.72 -15.95 2.69
N GLY A 42 -7.73 -15.17 3.14
CA GLY A 42 -7.72 -13.72 3.09
C GLY A 42 -7.89 -13.16 1.67
N VAL A 43 -7.32 -13.81 0.64
CA VAL A 43 -7.45 -13.34 -0.75
C VAL A 43 -8.89 -13.43 -1.24
N SER A 44 -9.56 -14.55 -0.97
CA SER A 44 -10.97 -14.75 -1.29
C SER A 44 -11.86 -13.80 -0.49
N LYS A 45 -11.52 -13.51 0.77
CA LYS A 45 -12.26 -12.56 1.61
C LYS A 45 -12.15 -11.12 1.07
N ALA A 46 -10.93 -10.67 0.75
CA ALA A 46 -10.68 -9.32 0.24
C ALA A 46 -11.39 -9.07 -1.09
N THR A 47 -11.24 -9.99 -2.04
CA THR A 47 -11.88 -9.89 -3.37
C THR A 47 -13.41 -9.93 -3.30
N ARG A 48 -13.99 -10.69 -2.37
CA ARG A 48 -15.44 -10.63 -2.09
C ARG A 48 -15.85 -9.30 -1.45
N ALA A 49 -15.05 -8.74 -0.55
CA ALA A 49 -15.33 -7.44 0.06
C ALA A 49 -15.36 -6.34 -1.01
N PHE A 50 -14.37 -6.29 -1.91
CA PHE A 50 -14.37 -5.37 -3.06
C PHE A 50 -15.59 -5.55 -3.96
N SER A 51 -15.91 -6.79 -4.34
CA SER A 51 -17.08 -7.07 -5.18
C SER A 51 -18.39 -6.61 -4.52
N ARG A 52 -18.57 -6.84 -3.22
CA ARG A 52 -19.77 -6.39 -2.48
C ARG A 52 -19.84 -4.87 -2.35
N ALA A 53 -18.71 -4.21 -2.15
CA ALA A 53 -18.61 -2.77 -2.07
C ALA A 53 -18.70 -2.08 -3.44
N GLN A 54 -18.74 -2.84 -4.54
CA GLN A 54 -18.61 -2.33 -5.91
C GLN A 54 -17.34 -1.48 -6.09
N HIS A 55 -16.25 -1.86 -5.41
CA HIS A 55 -14.97 -1.15 -5.43
C HIS A 55 -14.01 -1.80 -6.42
N ALA A 56 -13.53 -1.04 -7.42
CA ALA A 56 -12.64 -1.56 -8.45
C ALA A 56 -11.33 -2.09 -7.86
N ALA A 57 -10.91 -3.28 -8.28
CA ALA A 57 -9.65 -3.88 -7.87
C ALA A 57 -9.14 -4.85 -8.93
N TYR A 58 -7.84 -5.14 -8.88
CA TYR A 58 -7.21 -6.16 -9.70
C TYR A 58 -6.61 -7.28 -8.86
N VAL A 59 -6.51 -8.48 -9.44
CA VAL A 59 -5.80 -9.61 -8.83
C VAL A 59 -4.83 -10.21 -9.83
N ILE A 60 -3.55 -10.25 -9.46
CA ILE A 60 -2.48 -10.86 -10.27
C ILE A 60 -2.70 -12.37 -10.34
N GLN A 61 -2.87 -12.88 -11.56
CA GLN A 61 -3.13 -14.31 -11.82
C GLN A 61 -1.85 -15.14 -11.96
N ASN A 62 -0.71 -14.49 -12.18
CA ASN A 62 0.61 -15.11 -12.34
C ASN A 62 1.62 -14.47 -11.37
N PRO A 63 1.40 -14.61 -10.04
CA PRO A 63 2.26 -13.99 -9.04
C PRO A 63 3.72 -14.42 -9.21
N GLN A 64 4.65 -13.50 -8.97
CA GLN A 64 6.08 -13.73 -9.12
C GLN A 64 6.77 -13.98 -7.79
N VAL A 65 6.10 -13.75 -6.66
CA VAL A 65 6.68 -13.92 -5.32
C VAL A 65 5.77 -14.73 -4.40
N GLY A 66 6.33 -15.15 -3.25
CA GLY A 66 5.63 -15.99 -2.28
C GLY A 66 5.50 -17.45 -2.70
N THR A 67 4.79 -18.24 -1.89
CA THR A 67 4.59 -19.68 -2.12
C THR A 67 3.37 -19.97 -2.98
N TYR A 68 2.46 -19.00 -3.16
CA TYR A 68 1.25 -19.19 -3.98
C TYR A 68 1.58 -19.55 -5.43
N ARG A 69 2.64 -18.95 -6.02
CA ARG A 69 3.10 -19.26 -7.39
C ARG A 69 3.55 -20.71 -7.61
N LEU A 70 3.83 -21.44 -6.53
CA LEU A 70 4.30 -22.83 -6.59
C LEU A 70 3.14 -23.84 -6.65
N LEU A 71 1.90 -23.37 -6.51
CA LEU A 71 0.72 -24.21 -6.42
C LEU A 71 0.11 -24.44 -7.80
N ALA A 72 -0.01 -25.71 -8.19
CA ALA A 72 -0.78 -26.08 -9.38
C ALA A 72 -2.28 -25.85 -9.18
N THR A 73 -2.78 -26.11 -7.97
CA THR A 73 -4.21 -25.98 -7.62
C THR A 73 -4.36 -25.30 -6.25
N PRO A 74 -4.40 -23.96 -6.19
CA PRO A 74 -4.62 -23.23 -4.94
C PRO A 74 -6.00 -23.54 -4.35
N ARG A 75 -6.10 -23.62 -3.02
CA ARG A 75 -7.38 -23.87 -2.32
C ARG A 75 -8.20 -22.60 -2.18
N HIS A 76 -7.53 -21.45 -2.02
CA HIS A 76 -8.16 -20.16 -1.79
C HIS A 76 -8.06 -19.30 -3.05
N LEU A 77 -9.08 -19.40 -3.90
CA LEU A 77 -9.15 -18.66 -5.15
C LEU A 77 -9.70 -17.24 -4.94
N PRO A 78 -9.20 -16.23 -5.66
CA PRO A 78 -9.80 -14.89 -5.68
C PRO A 78 -11.19 -14.91 -6.33
N ASN A 79 -12.08 -14.07 -5.84
CA ASN A 79 -13.41 -13.85 -6.42
C ASN A 79 -13.33 -12.81 -7.55
N ILE A 80 -13.12 -13.28 -8.78
CA ILE A 80 -13.11 -12.42 -9.99
C ILE A 80 -14.55 -12.07 -10.37
N SER A 81 -14.79 -10.81 -10.73
CA SER A 81 -16.10 -10.27 -11.10
C SER A 81 -15.94 -9.12 -12.11
N GLY A 82 -17.05 -8.48 -12.51
CA GLY A 82 -16.98 -7.27 -13.35
C GLY A 82 -16.20 -6.13 -12.69
N THR A 83 -16.22 -6.08 -11.35
CA THR A 83 -15.56 -5.06 -10.53
C THR A 83 -14.16 -5.45 -10.07
N VAL A 84 -13.94 -6.75 -9.80
CA VAL A 84 -12.63 -7.30 -9.41
C VAL A 84 -12.06 -8.06 -10.60
N GLN A 85 -11.19 -7.39 -11.34
CA GLN A 85 -10.69 -7.88 -12.63
C GLN A 85 -9.33 -8.58 -12.49
N GLN A 86 -8.94 -9.30 -13.53
CA GLN A 86 -7.64 -9.95 -13.57
C GLN A 86 -6.54 -8.94 -13.95
N ALA A 87 -5.39 -9.07 -13.29
CA ALA A 87 -4.13 -8.51 -13.75
C ALA A 87 -3.15 -9.64 -14.06
N ARG A 88 -2.18 -9.35 -14.92
CA ARG A 88 -1.04 -10.24 -15.15
C ARG A 88 0.25 -9.46 -15.20
N ILE A 89 1.28 -10.02 -14.58
CA ILE A 89 2.65 -9.63 -14.85
C ILE A 89 2.98 -10.09 -16.28
N PHE A 90 3.69 -9.27 -17.03
CA PHE A 90 3.87 -9.43 -18.47
C PHE A 90 4.23 -10.87 -18.85
N ASP A 91 3.34 -11.51 -19.61
CA ASP A 91 3.53 -12.81 -20.23
C ASP A 91 2.72 -12.89 -21.53
N ALA A 92 2.62 -14.08 -22.12
CA ALA A 92 1.95 -14.26 -23.41
C ALA A 92 0.41 -14.20 -23.33
N GLN A 93 -0.19 -14.05 -22.15
CA GLN A 93 -1.63 -14.13 -21.95
C GLN A 93 -2.24 -12.73 -21.77
N PRO A 94 -3.44 -12.47 -22.33
CA PRO A 94 -4.10 -11.18 -22.17
C PRO A 94 -4.69 -11.01 -20.76
N ALA A 95 -4.81 -9.77 -20.30
CA ALA A 95 -5.57 -9.40 -19.11
C ALA A 95 -6.03 -7.93 -19.18
N PRO A 96 -7.12 -7.57 -18.47
CA PRO A 96 -7.55 -6.18 -18.33
C PRO A 96 -6.44 -5.21 -17.89
N LEU A 97 -5.58 -5.63 -16.95
CA LEU A 97 -4.38 -4.91 -16.54
C LEU A 97 -3.13 -5.77 -16.81
N ILE A 98 -2.13 -5.20 -17.50
CA ILE A 98 -0.82 -5.82 -17.68
C ILE A 98 0.23 -5.03 -16.90
N ILE A 99 1.05 -5.73 -16.12
CA ILE A 99 2.18 -5.18 -15.36
C ILE A 99 3.46 -5.49 -16.14
N ALA A 100 4.00 -4.51 -16.84
CA ALA A 100 5.32 -4.62 -17.45
C ALA A 100 6.38 -4.19 -16.43
N THR A 101 7.42 -5.01 -16.25
CA THR A 101 8.51 -4.75 -15.30
C THR A 101 9.74 -4.15 -15.97
N THR A 102 9.74 -4.03 -17.30
CA THR A 102 10.84 -3.44 -18.07
C THR A 102 10.33 -2.57 -19.22
N ALA A 103 11.17 -1.64 -19.69
CA ALA A 103 10.87 -0.83 -20.86
C ALA A 103 10.68 -1.67 -22.15
N ALA A 104 11.39 -2.80 -22.27
CA ALA A 104 11.24 -3.70 -23.42
C ALA A 104 9.83 -4.34 -23.45
N GLN A 105 9.34 -4.78 -22.29
CA GLN A 105 7.97 -5.29 -22.16
C GLN A 105 6.94 -4.19 -22.41
N ALA A 106 7.13 -2.99 -21.85
CA ALA A 106 6.21 -1.86 -22.05
C ALA A 106 6.08 -1.46 -23.53
N LYS A 107 7.18 -1.54 -24.31
CA LYS A 107 7.18 -1.25 -25.75
C LYS A 107 6.34 -2.24 -26.57
N LEU A 108 6.15 -3.46 -26.08
CA LEU A 108 5.34 -4.49 -26.76
C LEU A 108 3.84 -4.33 -26.49
N LEU A 109 3.44 -3.46 -25.57
CA LEU A 109 2.04 -3.31 -25.18
C LEU A 109 1.23 -2.58 -26.25
N PRO A 110 -0.01 -3.03 -26.53
CA PRO A 110 -0.94 -2.27 -27.36
C PRO A 110 -1.25 -0.90 -26.75
N ARG A 111 -1.43 0.14 -27.58
CA ARG A 111 -1.69 1.51 -27.09
C ARG A 111 -2.93 1.65 -26.20
N ARG A 112 -3.93 0.76 -26.35
CA ARG A 112 -5.17 0.77 -25.54
C ARG A 112 -5.07 -0.07 -24.27
N GLN A 113 -3.96 -0.78 -24.05
CA GLN A 113 -3.76 -1.60 -22.87
C GLN A 113 -3.63 -0.70 -21.64
N LEU A 114 -4.49 -0.92 -20.63
CA LEU A 114 -4.22 -0.41 -19.29
C LEU A 114 -2.97 -1.13 -18.76
N ALA A 115 -1.93 -0.36 -18.48
CA ALA A 115 -0.63 -0.89 -18.18
C ALA A 115 -0.07 -0.26 -16.91
N LEU A 116 0.45 -1.09 -16.01
CA LEU A 116 1.34 -0.64 -14.95
C LEU A 116 2.78 -0.85 -15.42
N VAL A 117 3.58 0.20 -15.43
CA VAL A 117 4.90 0.25 -16.06
C VAL A 117 5.92 0.94 -15.15
N PRO A 118 7.23 0.69 -15.29
CA PRO A 118 8.24 1.34 -14.45
C PRO A 118 8.27 2.85 -14.70
N ASP A 119 8.45 3.63 -13.63
CA ASP A 119 8.55 5.08 -13.71
C ASP A 119 9.95 5.57 -14.15
N GLU A 120 10.30 5.25 -15.39
CA GLU A 120 11.60 5.58 -15.98
C GLU A 120 11.44 6.50 -17.19
N ALA A 121 12.40 7.41 -17.42
CA ALA A 121 12.36 8.35 -18.55
C ALA A 121 12.13 7.66 -19.91
N ARG A 122 12.80 6.53 -20.17
CA ARG A 122 12.64 5.75 -21.41
C ARG A 122 11.24 5.13 -21.58
N VAL A 123 10.56 4.82 -20.48
CA VAL A 123 9.18 4.30 -20.49
C VAL A 123 8.20 5.45 -20.69
N ARG A 124 8.43 6.60 -20.04
CA ARG A 124 7.63 7.83 -20.25
C ARG A 124 7.65 8.28 -21.72
N GLN A 125 8.79 8.16 -22.41
CA GLN A 125 8.90 8.47 -23.85
C GLN A 125 8.00 7.62 -24.75
N LEU A 126 7.55 6.44 -24.32
CA LEU A 126 6.61 5.62 -25.10
C LEU A 126 5.21 6.25 -25.21
N ALA A 127 4.89 7.24 -24.34
CA ALA A 127 3.63 7.96 -24.32
C ALA A 127 2.41 7.03 -24.42
N LEU A 128 2.41 6.00 -23.56
CA LEU A 128 1.31 5.03 -23.42
C LEU A 128 0.09 5.75 -22.80
N PRO A 129 -1.04 5.89 -23.52
CA PRO A 129 -2.18 6.69 -23.06
C PRO A 129 -2.84 6.21 -21.76
N HIS A 130 -2.73 4.92 -21.46
CA HIS A 130 -3.34 4.28 -20.29
C HIS A 130 -2.27 3.70 -19.35
N ALA A 131 -1.16 4.41 -19.18
CA ALA A 131 -0.08 4.02 -18.27
C ALA A 131 -0.33 4.50 -16.84
N VAL A 132 -0.08 3.60 -15.91
CA VAL A 132 0.10 3.82 -14.48
C VAL A 132 1.59 3.61 -14.17
N TYR A 133 2.23 4.57 -13.54
CA TYR A 133 3.68 4.54 -13.33
C TYR A 133 4.02 3.99 -11.93
N LEU A 134 4.79 2.90 -11.91
CA LEU A 134 5.26 2.24 -10.69
C LEU A 134 6.59 2.81 -10.26
N ASN A 135 6.65 3.33 -9.04
CA ASN A 135 7.86 3.78 -8.40
C ASN A 135 7.88 3.33 -6.93
N ASP A 136 9.06 3.00 -6.42
CA ASP A 136 9.24 2.58 -5.03
C ASP A 136 9.66 3.79 -4.19
N HIS A 137 8.67 4.39 -3.52
CA HIS A 137 8.86 5.62 -2.74
C HIS A 137 9.31 5.37 -1.29
N PHE A 138 9.26 4.12 -0.82
CA PHE A 138 9.49 3.82 0.59
C PHE A 138 10.98 3.60 0.86
N THR A 139 11.60 4.53 1.58
CA THR A 139 12.98 4.37 2.05
C THR A 139 13.07 3.23 3.06
N VAL A 140 13.99 2.28 2.83
CA VAL A 140 14.30 1.20 3.78
C VAL A 140 15.67 1.44 4.40
N TYR A 141 15.69 1.66 5.72
CA TYR A 141 16.93 1.72 6.48
C TYR A 141 17.36 0.34 7.03
N PRO A 142 18.67 0.11 7.24
CA PRO A 142 19.19 -1.12 7.84
C PRO A 142 18.61 -1.42 9.23
N HIS A 143 18.40 -0.41 10.07
CA HIS A 143 17.79 -0.56 11.38
C HIS A 143 16.53 0.30 11.50
N THR A 144 15.50 -0.24 12.15
CA THR A 144 14.24 0.50 12.38
C THR A 144 14.44 1.78 13.21
N SER A 145 15.47 1.85 14.05
CA SER A 145 15.82 3.07 14.79
C SER A 145 16.27 4.22 13.89
N ASP A 146 16.81 3.91 12.71
CA ASP A 146 17.44 4.90 11.82
C ASP A 146 16.41 5.81 11.16
N TYR A 147 15.12 5.41 11.12
CA TYR A 147 14.02 6.31 10.77
C TYR A 147 13.91 7.52 11.72
N GLY A 148 14.51 7.45 12.92
CA GLY A 148 14.58 8.58 13.85
C GLY A 148 15.55 9.68 13.40
N LEU A 149 16.47 9.39 12.46
CA LEU A 149 17.40 10.38 11.91
C LEU A 149 16.70 11.36 10.96
N LEU A 150 15.67 10.90 10.25
CA LEU A 150 14.85 11.71 9.35
C LEU A 150 13.38 11.28 9.50
N GLN A 151 12.68 11.94 10.43
CA GLN A 151 11.30 11.60 10.75
C GLN A 151 10.27 12.05 9.72
N ASP A 152 10.62 12.98 8.82
CA ASP A 152 9.71 13.49 7.79
C ASP A 152 10.35 13.40 6.41
N GLU A 153 9.98 12.37 5.65
CA GLU A 153 10.47 12.14 4.29
C GLU A 153 9.49 12.62 3.22
N PHE A 154 10.02 12.98 2.06
CA PHE A 154 9.21 13.15 0.86
C PHE A 154 8.68 11.79 0.40
N TYR A 155 7.40 11.72 0.03
CA TYR A 155 6.80 10.49 -0.50
C TYR A 155 6.41 10.63 -1.97
N GLN A 156 5.61 11.65 -2.33
CA GLN A 156 5.11 11.82 -3.70
C GLN A 156 4.89 13.28 -4.09
N TYR A 157 5.11 13.61 -5.36
CA TYR A 157 4.82 14.92 -5.92
C TYR A 157 3.30 15.20 -6.00
N PRO A 158 2.87 16.47 -6.04
CA PRO A 158 1.48 16.83 -6.29
C PRO A 158 0.90 16.12 -7.53
N PRO A 159 -0.39 15.73 -7.55
CA PRO A 159 -0.95 14.92 -8.63
C PRO A 159 -0.84 15.54 -10.03
N LEU A 160 -0.83 16.88 -10.11
CA LEU A 160 -0.65 17.62 -11.37
C LEU A 160 0.74 17.45 -11.99
N MET A 161 1.73 17.03 -11.21
CA MET A 161 3.11 16.80 -11.68
C MET A 161 3.37 15.33 -12.06
N LEU A 162 2.42 14.43 -11.80
CA LEU A 162 2.59 12.99 -12.04
C LEU A 162 2.25 12.62 -13.49
N PRO A 163 3.00 11.71 -14.11
CA PRO A 163 2.73 11.26 -15.47
C PRO A 163 1.58 10.24 -15.52
N GLY A 164 1.02 10.06 -16.72
CA GLY A 164 0.03 9.03 -17.00
C GLY A 164 -1.34 9.28 -16.37
N ILE A 165 -2.10 8.21 -16.22
CA ILE A 165 -3.45 8.26 -15.62
C ILE A 165 -3.43 7.90 -14.12
N GLY A 166 -2.28 7.44 -13.62
CA GLY A 166 -2.11 7.00 -12.26
C GLY A 166 -0.65 6.72 -11.90
N PHE A 167 -0.43 6.49 -10.61
CA PHE A 167 0.82 5.98 -10.08
C PHE A 167 0.59 4.75 -9.20
N ALA A 168 1.65 4.00 -8.96
CA ALA A 168 1.66 2.79 -8.15
C ALA A 168 2.94 2.71 -7.35
N ASP A 169 2.89 1.97 -6.26
CA ASP A 169 4.02 1.62 -5.39
C ASP A 169 3.71 0.31 -4.65
N TYR A 170 4.56 -0.01 -3.68
CA TYR A 170 4.32 -1.06 -2.69
C TYR A 170 4.08 -0.40 -1.32
N PRO A 171 2.82 -0.25 -0.86
CA PRO A 171 2.53 0.48 0.37
C PRO A 171 3.31 -0.05 1.57
N LEU A 172 4.05 0.84 2.24
CA LEU A 172 4.84 0.53 3.44
C LEU A 172 5.82 -0.64 3.23
N ALA A 173 6.22 -0.91 1.99
CA ALA A 173 7.08 -2.02 1.59
C ALA A 173 7.89 -1.57 0.36
N THR A 174 8.66 -2.50 -0.21
CA THR A 174 9.40 -2.26 -1.44
C THR A 174 9.06 -3.33 -2.48
N ALA A 175 9.65 -3.19 -3.67
CA ALA A 175 9.57 -4.21 -4.72
C ALA A 175 10.06 -5.58 -4.24
N ASP A 176 11.03 -5.61 -3.31
CA ASP A 176 11.56 -6.82 -2.72
C ASP A 176 10.54 -7.51 -1.80
N TYR A 177 10.39 -8.82 -2.00
CA TYR A 177 9.47 -9.63 -1.19
C TYR A 177 10.21 -10.42 -0.11
N PHE A 178 9.82 -10.17 1.14
CA PHE A 178 10.26 -10.93 2.29
C PHE A 178 9.12 -11.78 2.85
N GLU A 179 9.35 -13.07 3.03
CA GLU A 179 8.34 -14.01 3.53
C GLU A 179 7.95 -13.74 4.99
N HIS A 180 8.93 -13.35 5.79
CA HIS A 180 8.80 -13.02 7.20
C HIS A 180 9.44 -11.66 7.50
N GLY A 181 8.92 -10.96 8.50
CA GLY A 181 9.65 -9.85 9.10
C GLY A 181 10.76 -10.38 10.01
N TYR A 182 11.84 -9.62 10.14
CA TYR A 182 12.91 -9.93 11.08
C TYR A 182 12.68 -9.22 12.41
N PRO A 183 13.12 -9.79 13.55
CA PRO A 183 13.11 -9.08 14.82
C PRO A 183 13.86 -7.76 14.72
N GLN A 184 13.27 -6.69 15.23
CA GLN A 184 13.85 -5.36 15.25
C GLN A 184 13.94 -4.88 16.71
N ARG A 185 15.01 -4.14 17.03
CA ARG A 185 15.17 -3.55 18.37
C ARG A 185 14.23 -2.37 18.58
N ALA A 186 13.96 -1.60 17.53
CA ALA A 186 12.99 -0.51 17.53
C ALA A 186 11.68 -0.93 16.88
N LEU A 187 10.61 -0.21 17.21
CA LEU A 187 9.37 -0.21 16.45
C LEU A 187 9.22 1.11 15.70
N ALA A 188 8.53 1.07 14.56
CA ALA A 188 8.15 2.27 13.84
C ALA A 188 6.70 2.18 13.34
N ILE A 189 6.04 3.34 13.28
CA ILE A 189 4.76 3.56 12.61
C ILE A 189 4.98 4.66 11.58
N HIS A 190 4.56 4.40 10.35
CA HIS A 190 4.73 5.32 9.23
C HIS A 190 3.35 5.80 8.75
N LEU A 191 3.14 7.12 8.78
CA LEU A 191 1.88 7.74 8.35
C LEU A 191 2.16 8.70 7.20
N VAL A 192 1.39 8.58 6.12
CA VAL A 192 1.46 9.56 5.02
C VAL A 192 0.54 10.73 5.33
N TYR A 193 0.90 11.93 4.88
CA TYR A 193 0.05 13.11 5.04
C TYR A 193 0.31 14.13 3.92
N PRO A 194 -0.70 14.91 3.52
CA PRO A 194 -0.52 16.01 2.58
C PRO A 194 0.24 17.16 3.25
N ALA A 195 1.31 17.63 2.62
CA ALA A 195 2.02 18.83 3.03
C ALA A 195 1.39 20.09 2.44
N ALA A 196 1.77 21.25 2.99
CA ALA A 196 1.25 22.55 2.57
C ALA A 196 1.55 22.90 1.10
N ASP A 197 2.61 22.34 0.52
CA ASP A 197 2.98 22.50 -0.89
C ASP A 197 2.23 21.53 -1.83
N GLY A 198 1.29 20.75 -1.30
CA GLY A 198 0.50 19.76 -2.03
C GLY A 198 1.23 18.43 -2.29
N SER A 199 2.50 18.31 -1.90
CA SER A 199 3.21 17.02 -1.93
C SER A 199 2.65 16.09 -0.86
N LEU A 200 2.91 14.80 -1.02
CA LEU A 200 2.66 13.81 0.01
C LEU A 200 3.97 13.53 0.74
N ARG A 201 3.93 13.54 2.07
CA ARG A 201 5.06 13.22 2.95
C ARG A 201 4.78 11.97 3.76
N LEU A 202 5.85 11.34 4.24
CA LEU A 202 5.80 10.20 5.14
C LEU A 202 6.43 10.59 6.47
N HIS A 203 5.64 10.56 7.55
CA HIS A 203 6.12 10.77 8.90
C HIS A 203 6.43 9.44 9.57
N HIS A 204 7.59 9.33 10.21
CA HIS A 204 8.10 8.15 10.89
C HIS A 204 8.10 8.38 12.40
N PHE A 205 7.19 7.70 13.10
CA PHE A 205 7.23 7.62 14.55
C PHE A 205 8.06 6.42 14.94
N VAL A 206 9.06 6.61 15.80
CA VAL A 206 10.02 5.56 16.19
C VAL A 206 10.04 5.46 17.71
N SER A 207 10.08 4.23 18.24
CA SER A 207 10.27 4.03 19.68
C SER A 207 11.59 4.62 20.16
N VAL A 208 11.68 4.97 21.44
CA VAL A 208 12.84 5.65 22.02
C VAL A 208 13.82 4.63 22.60
N ASN A 209 13.32 3.70 23.41
CA ASN A 209 14.18 2.75 24.14
C ASN A 209 14.53 1.53 23.27
N ASN A 210 15.61 1.60 22.49
CA ASN A 210 15.93 0.63 21.42
C ASN A 210 17.22 -0.20 21.65
N ASP A 211 17.75 -0.25 22.88
CA ASP A 211 19.01 -0.94 23.17
C ASP A 211 18.91 -2.46 23.04
N ASP A 212 17.73 -3.04 23.28
CA ASP A 212 17.47 -4.47 23.22
C ASP A 212 16.18 -4.82 22.44
N PHE A 213 15.87 -6.12 22.35
CA PHE A 213 14.67 -6.64 21.66
C PHE A 213 13.44 -6.78 22.58
N THR A 214 13.55 -6.39 23.85
CA THR A 214 12.52 -6.63 24.86
C THR A 214 11.38 -5.63 24.77
N ASN A 215 10.27 -5.95 25.44
CA ASN A 215 9.13 -5.06 25.68
C ASN A 215 8.57 -4.33 24.43
N PRO A 216 8.21 -5.03 23.34
CA PRO A 216 7.60 -4.40 22.17
C PRO A 216 6.31 -3.62 22.50
N GLN A 217 5.59 -4.03 23.55
CA GLN A 217 4.41 -3.31 24.03
C GLN A 217 4.76 -1.90 24.56
N ALA A 218 5.85 -1.76 25.34
CA ALA A 218 6.27 -0.45 25.85
C ALA A 218 6.68 0.47 24.70
N LYS A 219 7.49 -0.04 23.76
CA LYS A 219 7.91 0.64 22.53
C LYS A 219 6.73 1.12 21.68
N PHE A 220 5.67 0.32 21.60
CA PHE A 220 4.44 0.71 20.91
C PHE A 220 3.76 1.90 21.60
N PHE A 221 3.67 1.94 22.93
CA PHE A 221 3.09 3.09 23.62
C PHE A 221 3.95 4.36 23.56
N GLU A 222 5.29 4.23 23.52
CA GLU A 222 6.19 5.37 23.24
C GLU A 222 5.84 6.04 21.90
N ILE A 223 5.57 5.23 20.87
CA ILE A 223 5.14 5.72 19.56
C ILE A 223 3.76 6.37 19.63
N LEU A 224 2.80 5.76 20.35
CA LEU A 224 1.45 6.32 20.44
C LEU A 224 1.40 7.67 21.17
N VAL A 225 2.30 7.92 22.13
CA VAL A 225 2.46 9.25 22.74
C VAL A 225 2.88 10.29 21.71
N GLN A 226 3.86 9.97 20.85
CA GLN A 226 4.29 10.85 19.76
C GLN A 226 3.16 11.10 18.76
N LEU A 227 2.45 10.04 18.36
CA LEU A 227 1.31 10.14 17.44
C LEU A 227 0.18 11.00 18.01
N ALA A 228 -0.14 10.84 19.29
CA ALA A 228 -1.18 11.63 19.96
C ALA A 228 -0.82 13.13 20.02
N ALA A 229 0.47 13.46 20.14
CA ALA A 229 0.95 14.84 20.09
C ALA A 229 0.94 15.42 18.65
N TRP A 230 1.15 14.58 17.64
CA TRP A 230 1.24 15.00 16.24
C TRP A 230 -0.13 15.22 15.56
N LEU A 231 -1.13 14.39 15.89
CA LEU A 231 -2.45 14.41 15.25
C LEU A 231 -3.21 15.76 15.34
N PRO A 232 -3.18 16.52 16.45
CA PRO A 232 -3.84 17.83 16.53
C PRO A 232 -3.33 18.84 15.49
N HIS A 233 -2.09 18.68 15.03
CA HIS A 233 -1.49 19.53 14.00
C HIS A 233 -1.77 19.01 12.57
N HIS A 234 -2.32 17.81 12.44
CA HIS A 234 -2.60 17.13 11.18
C HIS A 234 -4.03 16.54 11.18
N PRO A 235 -5.07 17.39 11.26
CA PRO A 235 -6.45 16.93 11.41
C PRO A 235 -6.92 16.02 10.25
N ASP A 236 -6.39 16.22 9.05
CA ASP A 236 -6.72 15.39 7.87
C ASP A 236 -6.28 13.93 8.05
N ALA A 237 -5.25 13.66 8.85
CA ALA A 237 -4.73 12.33 9.13
C ALA A 237 -5.65 11.48 10.05
N GLN A 238 -6.83 11.98 10.41
CA GLN A 238 -7.87 11.20 11.10
C GLN A 238 -8.56 10.22 10.13
N THR A 239 -7.98 9.03 10.02
CA THR A 239 -8.46 7.90 9.21
C THR A 239 -8.95 6.77 10.12
N LEU A 240 -9.53 5.71 9.55
CA LEU A 240 -9.84 4.51 10.35
C LEU A 240 -8.59 3.93 11.01
N GLY A 241 -7.45 3.95 10.32
CA GLY A 241 -6.17 3.45 10.84
C GLY A 241 -5.67 4.21 12.08
N THR A 242 -5.66 5.54 12.03
CA THR A 242 -5.21 6.36 13.18
C THR A 242 -6.22 6.33 14.33
N LYS A 243 -7.53 6.29 14.04
CA LYS A 243 -8.56 6.06 15.07
C LYS A 243 -8.36 4.72 15.79
N ALA A 244 -8.03 3.66 15.06
CA ALA A 244 -7.75 2.35 15.66
C ALA A 244 -6.48 2.35 16.53
N LEU A 245 -5.42 3.06 16.11
CA LEU A 245 -4.22 3.26 16.92
C LEU A 245 -4.52 4.05 18.20
N MET A 246 -5.31 5.12 18.13
CA MET A 246 -5.70 5.91 19.30
C MET A 246 -6.66 5.16 20.23
N ALA A 247 -7.53 4.30 19.69
CA ALA A 247 -8.34 3.40 20.51
C ALA A 247 -7.48 2.39 21.28
N ALA A 248 -6.44 1.85 20.65
CA ALA A 248 -5.47 0.97 21.32
C ALA A 248 -4.69 1.70 22.44
N ALA A 249 -4.31 2.97 22.22
CA ALA A 249 -3.75 3.83 23.27
C ALA A 249 -4.70 3.99 24.45
N ALA A 250 -5.95 4.40 24.19
CA ALA A 250 -6.94 4.66 25.23
C ALA A 250 -7.28 3.40 26.07
N GLN A 251 -7.18 2.22 25.45
CA GLN A 251 -7.42 0.94 26.12
C GLN A 251 -6.15 0.35 26.77
N HIS A 252 -5.00 1.02 26.65
CA HIS A 252 -3.69 0.49 27.05
C HIS A 252 -3.43 -0.94 26.51
N HIS A 253 -3.88 -1.22 25.28
CA HIS A 253 -3.78 -2.53 24.66
C HIS A 253 -2.79 -2.53 23.48
N PHE A 254 -1.86 -3.48 23.46
CA PHE A 254 -1.01 -3.74 22.30
C PHE A 254 -1.57 -4.91 21.47
N PRO A 255 -2.09 -4.66 20.25
CA PRO A 255 -2.76 -5.68 19.45
C PRO A 255 -1.79 -6.58 18.66
N GLY A 256 -0.48 -6.39 18.83
CA GLY A 256 0.56 -7.08 18.07
C GLY A 256 0.90 -6.40 16.73
N LEU A 257 2.13 -6.62 16.26
CA LEU A 257 2.72 -5.90 15.11
C LEU A 257 1.95 -6.12 13.81
N GLY A 258 1.36 -7.30 13.61
CA GLY A 258 0.53 -7.58 12.44
C GLY A 258 -0.71 -6.69 12.38
N VAL A 259 -1.38 -6.45 13.51
CA VAL A 259 -2.53 -5.57 13.57
C VAL A 259 -2.10 -4.10 13.45
N VAL A 260 -0.95 -3.73 14.01
CA VAL A 260 -0.36 -2.39 13.81
C VAL A 260 -0.04 -2.14 12.33
N ARG A 261 0.50 -3.13 11.61
CA ARG A 261 0.70 -3.08 10.15
C ARG A 261 -0.60 -2.87 9.39
N LYS A 262 -1.65 -3.61 9.77
CA LYS A 262 -3.00 -3.43 9.21
C LYS A 262 -3.47 -1.98 9.36
N PHE A 263 -3.35 -1.40 10.55
CA PHE A 263 -3.79 -0.01 10.79
C PHE A 263 -2.99 1.02 9.99
N GLN A 264 -1.69 0.83 9.85
CA GLN A 264 -0.86 1.69 8.99
C GLN A 264 -1.31 1.64 7.54
N LEU A 265 -1.54 0.44 6.98
CA LEU A 265 -2.01 0.30 5.61
C LEU A 265 -3.41 0.91 5.42
N MET A 266 -4.28 0.75 6.41
CA MET A 266 -5.61 1.39 6.38
C MET A 266 -5.48 2.91 6.27
N HIS A 267 -4.66 3.51 7.14
CA HIS A 267 -4.40 4.95 7.08
C HIS A 267 -3.78 5.36 5.73
N HIS A 268 -2.79 4.61 5.25
CA HIS A 268 -2.08 4.91 4.02
C HIS A 268 -3.01 5.00 2.81
N LEU A 269 -3.84 3.97 2.60
CA LEU A 269 -4.78 3.93 1.47
C LEU A 269 -5.87 5.00 1.57
N GLU A 270 -6.45 5.16 2.75
CA GLU A 270 -7.48 6.15 3.00
C GLU A 270 -6.95 7.58 2.78
N MET A 271 -5.73 7.86 3.27
CA MET A 271 -5.15 9.18 3.18
C MET A 271 -4.73 9.56 1.76
N ILE A 272 -4.06 8.67 1.03
CA ILE A 272 -3.71 8.92 -0.38
C ILE A 272 -4.97 9.16 -1.20
N GLY A 273 -6.02 8.37 -0.99
CA GLY A 273 -7.25 8.56 -1.73
C GLY A 273 -7.93 9.91 -1.44
N ARG A 274 -7.94 10.36 -0.19
CA ARG A 274 -8.42 11.71 0.20
C ARG A 274 -7.58 12.83 -0.43
N TRP A 275 -6.24 12.70 -0.41
CA TRP A 275 -5.32 13.65 -1.05
C TRP A 275 -5.55 13.77 -2.56
N LEU A 276 -5.82 12.64 -3.24
CA LEU A 276 -6.18 12.66 -4.65
C LEU A 276 -7.55 13.30 -4.92
N ALA A 277 -8.51 13.12 -4.01
CA ALA A 277 -9.84 13.71 -4.16
C ALA A 277 -9.85 15.23 -3.94
N SER A 278 -9.06 15.74 -2.98
CA SER A 278 -9.00 17.18 -2.70
C SER A 278 -8.37 17.97 -3.86
N THR A 279 -7.34 17.42 -4.50
CA THR A 279 -6.66 18.03 -5.66
C THR A 279 -7.50 18.07 -6.95
N ALA A 280 -8.58 17.29 -7.03
CA ALA A 280 -9.49 17.32 -8.18
C ALA A 280 -10.52 18.48 -8.11
N THR A 281 -10.62 19.16 -6.97
CA THR A 281 -11.63 20.21 -6.70
C THR A 281 -11.05 21.63 -6.81
N THR A 282 -9.76 21.75 -7.11
CA THR A 282 -9.01 23.00 -7.32
C THR A 282 -8.56 23.11 -8.75
#